data_AF-A0AAW9W9R5-F1
#
_entry.id   AF-A0AAW9W9R5-F1
#
_cell.length_a   1.000
_cell.length_b   1.000
_cell.length_c   1.000
_cell.angle_alpha   90.00
_cell.angle_beta   90.00
_cell.angle_gamma   90.00
#
_symmetry.space_group_name_H-M   'P 1'
#
loop_
_entity.id
_entity.type
_entity.pdbx_description
1 polymer ?
#
loop_
_entity_poly.entity_id
_entity_poly.type
_entity_poly.pdbx_seq_one_letter_code
_entity_poly.pdbx_strand_id
1 'polypeptide(L)'
;MTRNELIEFNVDIREIQEVIERTSDEISNKIDWTNVWSKKYPILIQYQSEVEVSYYASELCKLLSDLEKNYGYDDLDSFLVLKDILAVVWKYRKKKKR
;
A
#
# COMPACT_ATOMS: atom_id res chain seq x y z
N MET A 1 18.62 5.49 20.84
CA MET A 1 18.95 4.96 19.51
C MET A 1 20.45 5.07 19.32
N THR A 2 21.14 3.94 19.16
CA THR A 2 22.60 3.89 18.97
C THR A 2 22.95 3.79 17.49
N ARG A 3 24.18 4.18 17.13
CA ARG A 3 24.68 4.24 15.74
C ARG A 3 24.51 2.92 14.97
N ASN A 4 24.52 1.78 15.67
CA ASN A 4 24.40 0.46 15.07
C ASN A 4 22.97 0.16 14.59
N GLU A 5 21.94 0.60 15.34
CA GLU A 5 20.52 0.45 14.95
C GLU A 5 20.18 1.24 13.67
N LEU A 6 20.84 2.38 13.46
CA LEU A 6 20.69 3.20 12.25
C LEU A 6 21.38 2.60 11.02
N ILE A 7 22.39 1.75 11.22
CA ILE A 7 23.12 1.08 10.13
C ILE A 7 22.37 -0.17 9.68
N GLU A 8 21.86 -0.98 10.61
CA GLU A 8 21.04 -2.18 10.31
C GLU A 8 19.76 -1.82 9.56
N PHE A 9 19.01 -0.80 10.03
CA PHE A 9 17.79 -0.34 9.34
C PHE A 9 18.03 0.10 7.89
N ASN A 10 19.24 0.57 7.59
CA ASN A 10 19.62 1.03 6.25
C ASN A 10 20.00 -0.14 5.32
N VAL A 11 20.45 -1.27 5.87
CA VAL A 11 20.72 -2.49 5.10
C VAL A 11 19.39 -3.17 4.71
N ASP A 12 18.47 -3.33 5.65
CA ASP A 12 17.16 -3.96 5.40
C ASP A 12 16.35 -3.21 4.31
N ILE A 13 16.39 -1.87 4.32
CA ILE A 13 15.70 -1.06 3.31
C ILE A 13 16.30 -1.24 1.91
N ARG A 14 17.63 -1.32 1.82
CA ARG A 14 18.32 -1.51 0.54
C ARG A 14 18.02 -2.89 -0.06
N GLU A 15 18.00 -3.93 0.77
CA GLU A 15 17.61 -5.27 0.32
C GLU A 15 16.15 -5.31 -0.18
N ILE A 16 15.23 -4.61 0.49
CA ILE A 16 13.83 -4.50 0.03
C ILE A 16 13.76 -3.75 -1.31
N GLN A 17 14.52 -2.66 -1.48
CA GLN A 17 14.55 -1.91 -2.75
C GLN A 17 15.09 -2.75 -3.90
N GLU A 18 16.20 -3.47 -3.70
CA GLU A 18 16.77 -4.38 -4.70
C GLU A 18 15.79 -5.49 -5.09
N VAL A 19 15.07 -6.06 -4.11
CA VAL A 19 14.02 -7.06 -4.40
C VAL A 19 12.89 -6.46 -5.21
N ILE A 20 12.44 -5.24 -4.90
CA ILE A 20 11.39 -4.55 -5.67
C ILE A 20 11.85 -4.29 -7.10
N GLU A 21 13.05 -3.75 -7.29
CA GLU A 21 13.62 -3.46 -8.63
C GLU A 21 13.83 -4.73 -9.47
N ARG A 22 14.14 -5.85 -8.83
CA ARG A 22 14.34 -7.15 -9.49
C ARG A 22 13.05 -7.93 -9.70
N THR A 23 11.96 -7.54 -9.05
CA THR A 23 10.66 -8.18 -9.22
C THR A 23 10.00 -7.59 -10.45
N SER A 24 9.96 -8.36 -11.54
CA SER A 24 9.27 -7.93 -12.76
C SER A 24 7.76 -7.77 -12.51
N ASP A 25 7.11 -6.89 -13.29
CA ASP A 25 5.66 -6.72 -13.23
C ASP A 25 4.90 -8.04 -13.44
N GLU A 26 5.45 -8.95 -14.24
CA GLU A 26 4.92 -10.31 -14.43
C GLU A 26 4.92 -11.16 -13.15
N ILE A 27 5.93 -11.00 -12.29
CA ILE A 27 6.00 -11.70 -11.00
C ILE A 27 5.08 -11.00 -10.00
N SER A 28 5.09 -9.66 -9.95
CA SER A 28 4.19 -8.87 -9.09
C SER A 28 2.71 -9.17 -9.34
N ASN A 29 2.32 -9.37 -10.59
CA ASN A 29 0.95 -9.72 -10.98
C ASN A 29 0.53 -11.15 -10.61
N LYS A 30 1.50 -12.07 -10.43
CA LYS A 30 1.23 -13.46 -10.03
C LYS A 30 1.18 -13.65 -8.51
N ILE A 31 1.62 -12.65 -7.74
CA ILE A 31 1.62 -12.72 -6.29
C ILE A 31 0.27 -12.25 -5.75
N ASP A 32 -0.41 -13.15 -5.04
CA ASP A 32 -1.55 -12.77 -4.20
C ASP A 32 -1.04 -12.05 -2.94
N TRP A 33 -0.92 -10.74 -3.04
CA TRP A 33 -0.48 -9.87 -1.94
C TRP A 33 -1.38 -9.97 -0.72
N THR A 34 -2.69 -10.21 -0.90
CA THR A 34 -3.63 -10.38 0.21
C THR A 34 -3.27 -11.61 1.03
N ASN A 35 -2.95 -12.71 0.37
CA ASN A 35 -2.52 -13.95 1.03
C ASN A 35 -1.13 -13.84 1.67
N VAL A 36 -0.19 -13.11 1.05
CA VAL A 36 1.13 -12.86 1.66
C VAL A 36 0.99 -12.04 2.94
N TRP A 37 0.22 -10.94 2.90
CA TRP A 37 0.05 -10.07 4.05
C TRP A 37 -0.88 -10.63 5.12
N SER A 38 -1.81 -11.52 4.77
CA SER A 38 -2.72 -12.14 5.75
C SER A 38 -1.98 -12.95 6.83
N LYS A 39 -0.81 -13.50 6.50
CA LYS A 39 0.07 -14.18 7.47
C LYS A 39 0.46 -13.27 8.63
N LYS A 40 0.60 -11.96 8.38
CA LYS A 40 0.91 -10.95 9.38
C LYS A 40 -0.34 -10.24 9.90
N TYR A 41 -1.35 -10.09 9.05
CA TYR A 41 -2.58 -9.36 9.33
C TYR A 41 -3.81 -10.22 8.99
N PRO A 42 -4.25 -11.12 9.89
CA PRO A 42 -5.35 -12.04 9.62
C PRO A 42 -6.67 -11.36 9.22
N ILE A 43 -6.85 -10.10 9.64
CA ILE A 43 -7.99 -9.27 9.26
C ILE A 43 -8.19 -9.19 7.74
N LEU A 44 -7.13 -9.31 6.92
CA LEU A 44 -7.19 -9.25 5.45
C LEU A 44 -8.00 -10.40 4.81
N ILE A 45 -8.16 -11.52 5.51
CA ILE A 45 -9.06 -12.60 5.07
C ILE A 45 -10.45 -12.39 5.65
N GLN A 46 -10.52 -12.01 6.93
CA GLN A 46 -11.76 -11.92 7.67
C GLN A 46 -12.68 -10.80 7.18
N TYR A 47 -12.14 -9.63 6.82
CA TYR A 47 -12.96 -8.46 6.47
C TYR A 47 -13.86 -8.70 5.25
N GLN A 48 -13.48 -9.62 4.35
CA GLN A 48 -14.19 -9.85 3.09
C GLN A 48 -15.62 -10.36 3.31
N SER A 49 -15.87 -11.04 4.43
CA SER A 49 -17.22 -11.48 4.84
C SER A 49 -17.94 -10.52 5.77
N GLU A 50 -17.26 -9.49 6.29
CA GLU A 50 -17.78 -8.60 7.33
C GLU A 50 -18.09 -7.19 6.81
N VAL A 51 -17.38 -6.77 5.76
CA VAL A 51 -17.40 -5.41 5.25
C VAL A 51 -18.14 -5.36 3.92
N GLU A 52 -18.95 -4.32 3.73
CA GLU A 52 -19.54 -4.01 2.44
C GLU A 52 -18.46 -3.50 1.46
N VAL A 53 -17.69 -4.43 0.89
CA VAL A 53 -16.54 -4.11 0.01
C VAL A 53 -16.96 -3.26 -1.19
N SER A 54 -18.15 -3.49 -1.73
CA SER A 54 -18.71 -2.73 -2.86
C SER A 54 -18.83 -1.23 -2.56
N TYR A 55 -19.26 -0.88 -1.35
CA TYR A 55 -19.39 0.52 -0.93
C TYR A 55 -18.02 1.21 -0.97
N TYR A 56 -17.02 0.66 -0.27
CA TYR A 56 -15.68 1.23 -0.23
C TYR A 56 -15.00 1.23 -1.61
N ALA A 57 -15.18 0.16 -2.40
CA ALA A 57 -14.67 0.10 -3.76
C ALA A 57 -15.26 1.22 -4.63
N SER A 58 -16.57 1.50 -4.53
CA SER A 58 -17.20 2.56 -5.30
C SER A 58 -16.66 3.96 -4.96
N GLU A 59 -16.42 4.24 -3.68
CA GLU A 59 -15.86 5.52 -3.24
C GLU A 59 -14.38 5.66 -3.66
N LEU A 60 -13.60 4.57 -3.59
CA LEU A 60 -12.22 4.57 -4.07
C LEU A 60 -12.13 4.78 -5.59
N CYS A 61 -13.01 4.14 -6.37
CA CYS A 61 -13.06 4.35 -7.83
C CYS A 61 -13.36 5.81 -8.18
N LYS A 62 -14.26 6.48 -7.45
CA LYS A 62 -14.52 7.92 -7.67
C LYS A 62 -13.26 8.76 -7.45
N LEU A 63 -12.47 8.46 -6.42
CA LEU A 63 -11.22 9.17 -6.14
C LEU A 63 -10.16 8.91 -7.21
N LEU A 64 -10.07 7.67 -7.72
CA LEU A 64 -9.18 7.34 -8.84
C LEU A 64 -9.57 8.11 -10.10
N SER A 65 -10.83 8.07 -10.50
CA SER A 65 -11.32 8.81 -11.67
C SER A 65 -11.15 10.33 -11.51
N ASP A 66 -11.23 10.86 -10.29
CA ASP A 66 -10.95 12.28 -10.03
C ASP A 66 -9.47 12.61 -10.24
N LEU A 67 -8.56 11.71 -9.84
CA LEU A 67 -7.11 11.86 -10.09
C LEU A 67 -6.79 11.84 -11.59
N GLU A 68 -7.35 10.88 -12.33
CA GLU A 68 -7.21 10.80 -13.79
C GLU A 68 -7.71 12.07 -14.47
N LYS A 69 -8.90 12.55 -14.08
CA LYS A 69 -9.54 13.71 -14.71
C LYS A 69 -8.84 15.03 -14.41
N ASN A 70 -8.46 15.25 -13.15
CA ASN A 70 -7.96 16.55 -12.69
C ASN A 70 -6.45 16.70 -12.88
N TYR A 71 -5.71 15.60 -12.91
CA TYR A 71 -4.24 15.61 -13.00
C TYR A 71 -3.71 14.93 -14.27
N GLY A 72 -4.56 14.25 -15.04
CA GLY A 72 -4.15 13.59 -16.29
C GLY A 72 -3.33 12.32 -16.06
N TYR A 73 -3.40 11.72 -14.87
CA TYR A 73 -2.74 10.47 -14.56
C TYR A 73 -3.40 9.29 -15.28
N ASP A 74 -2.62 8.26 -15.59
CA ASP A 74 -3.15 6.98 -16.02
C ASP A 74 -3.64 6.15 -14.82
N ASP A 75 -4.24 4.98 -15.12
CA ASP A 75 -4.82 4.09 -14.11
C ASP A 75 -3.80 3.69 -13.03
N LEU A 76 -2.56 3.40 -13.43
CA LEU A 76 -1.52 2.93 -12.51
C LEU A 76 -1.02 4.07 -11.63
N ASP A 77 -0.71 5.22 -12.21
CA ASP A 77 -0.27 6.40 -11.48
C ASP A 77 -1.34 6.87 -10.50
N SER A 78 -2.61 6.88 -10.93
CA SER A 78 -3.74 7.23 -10.06
C SER A 78 -3.86 6.28 -8.86
N PHE A 79 -3.69 4.98 -9.10
CA PHE A 79 -3.67 3.97 -8.03
C PHE A 79 -2.50 4.19 -7.06
N LEU A 80 -1.29 4.41 -7.56
CA LEU A 80 -0.10 4.59 -6.73
C LEU A 80 -0.19 5.86 -5.87
N VAL A 81 -0.67 6.97 -6.46
CA VAL A 81 -0.90 8.23 -5.75
C VAL A 81 -1.95 8.07 -4.65
N LEU A 82 -3.11 7.46 -4.96
CA LEU A 82 -4.16 7.27 -3.96
C LEU A 82 -3.69 6.36 -2.81
N LYS A 83 -2.94 5.30 -3.13
CA LYS A 83 -2.32 4.41 -2.13
C LYS A 83 -1.35 5.17 -1.21
N ASP A 84 -0.51 6.05 -1.75
CA ASP A 84 0.42 6.84 -0.93
C ASP A 84 -0.31 7.83 -0.02
N ILE A 85 -1.34 8.52 -0.53
CA ILE A 85 -2.20 9.41 0.28
C ILE A 85 -2.82 8.65 1.46
N LEU A 86 -3.35 7.44 1.23
CA LEU A 86 -3.90 6.60 2.31
C LEU A 86 -2.85 6.28 3.39
N ALA A 87 -1.62 5.95 3.00
CA ALA A 87 -0.53 5.69 3.93
C ALA A 87 -0.17 6.94 4.75
N VAL A 88 -0.12 8.12 4.11
CA VAL A 88 0.13 9.41 4.76
C VAL A 88 -0.97 9.73 5.78
N VAL A 89 -2.25 9.65 5.38
CA VAL A 89 -3.41 9.90 6.25
C VAL A 89 -3.40 8.96 7.47
N TRP A 90 -3.09 7.68 7.27
CA TRP A 90 -2.98 6.72 8.36
C TRP A 90 -1.86 7.07 9.36
N LYS A 91 -0.68 7.47 8.86
CA LYS A 91 0.43 7.95 9.70
C LYS A 91 0.02 9.17 10.53
N TYR A 92 -0.69 10.13 9.94
CA TYR A 92 -1.20 11.30 10.67
C TYR A 92 -2.22 10.94 11.75
N ARG A 93 -3.16 10.03 11.47
CA ARG A 93 -4.14 9.55 12.46
C ARG A 93 -3.48 8.90 13.67
N LYS A 94 -2.37 8.17 13.47
CA LYS A 94 -1.59 7.57 14.57
C LYS A 94 -0.91 8.62 15.45
N LYS A 95 -0.38 9.69 14.85
CA LYS A 95 0.26 10.78 15.61
C LYS A 95 -0.73 11.55 16.48
N LYS A 96 -1.97 11.75 16.02
CA LYS A 96 -3.02 12.45 16.79
C LYS A 96 -3.59 11.63 17.96
N LYS A 97 -3.41 10.31 17.94
CA LYS A 97 -3.84 9.40 19.02
C LYS A 97 -2.79 9.20 20.12
N ARG A 98 -1.57 9.73 19.93
CA ARG A 98 -0.49 9.76 20.92
C ARG A 98 -0.48 11.11 21.61
#